data_AF-A0A5C7QC13-F1
#
_entry.id   AF-A0A5C7QC13-F1
#
_cell.length_a   1.000
_cell.length_b   1.000
_cell.length_c   1.000
_cell.angle_alpha   90.00
_cell.angle_beta   90.00
_cell.angle_gamma   90.00
#
_symmetry.space_group_name_H-M   'P 1'
#
loop_
_entity.id
_entity.type
_entity.pdbx_description
1 polymer ?
#
loop_
_entity_poly.entity_id
_entity_poly.type
_entity_poly.pdbx_seq_one_letter_code
_entity_poly.pdbx_strand_id
1 'polypeptide(L)'
;MSLIQFGNVPANMLDLERFGFGTWFSNQEPDVLGMTATSVTAYDPGTLTTFTAYGNTLTYEFDRFVIETNQRALLIDWSGVFINQAMVLSVITNRGANFAELFTALLRNDDTVNGGTGGDTLAAREGNDTLRGHGGNDHLIGASGLDA
;
A
#
# COMPACT_ATOMS: atom_id res chain seq x y z
N MET A 1 -5.91 11.35 8.75
CA MET A 1 -6.11 9.91 8.95
C MET A 1 -6.23 9.26 7.60
N SER A 2 -5.41 8.24 7.34
CA SER A 2 -5.47 7.49 6.09
C SER A 2 -6.30 6.20 6.26
N LEU A 3 -6.70 5.59 5.16
CA LEU A 3 -7.42 4.32 5.13
C LEU A 3 -6.69 3.33 4.22
N ILE A 4 -6.28 2.20 4.79
CA ILE A 4 -5.73 1.05 4.09
C ILE A 4 -6.81 -0.04 4.05
N GLN A 5 -7.10 -0.53 2.86
CA GLN A 5 -7.99 -1.67 2.63
C GLN A 5 -7.21 -2.78 1.91
N PHE A 6 -7.06 -3.92 2.57
CA PHE A 6 -6.53 -5.13 1.96
C PHE A 6 -7.64 -5.95 1.28
N GLY A 7 -7.26 -6.71 0.26
CA GLY A 7 -8.16 -7.61 -0.46
C GLY A 7 -8.12 -9.05 0.07
N ASN A 8 -8.41 -10.01 -0.80
CA ASN A 8 -8.58 -11.42 -0.38
C ASN A 8 -7.26 -12.19 -0.23
N VAL A 9 -6.13 -11.57 -0.56
CA VAL A 9 -4.81 -12.17 -0.42
C VAL A 9 -4.25 -11.80 0.96
N PRO A 10 -3.70 -12.77 1.72
CA PRO A 10 -3.08 -12.48 3.02
C PRO A 10 -2.04 -11.36 2.95
N ALA A 11 -2.30 -10.28 3.67
CA ALA A 11 -1.39 -9.17 3.86
C ALA A 11 -0.44 -9.44 5.04
N ASN A 12 0.77 -8.90 4.97
CA ASN A 12 1.72 -8.91 6.07
C ASN A 12 2.39 -7.54 6.23
N MET A 13 1.87 -6.72 7.13
CA MET A 13 2.38 -5.38 7.42
C MET A 13 3.77 -5.36 8.08
N LEU A 14 4.30 -6.52 8.50
CA LEU A 14 5.68 -6.63 8.98
C LEU A 14 6.70 -6.70 7.83
N ASP A 15 6.26 -7.08 6.63
CA ASP A 15 7.06 -6.98 5.41
C ASP A 15 6.85 -5.60 4.78
N LEU A 16 7.72 -4.65 5.08
CA LEU A 16 7.60 -3.28 4.55
C LEU A 16 8.02 -3.15 3.08
N GLU A 17 8.61 -4.17 2.47
CA GLU A 17 8.99 -4.07 1.05
C GLU A 17 7.77 -4.29 0.16
N ARG A 18 6.89 -5.22 0.53
CA ARG A 18 5.79 -5.67 -0.32
C ARG A 18 4.50 -6.04 0.43
N PHE A 19 4.45 -5.83 1.73
CA PHE A 19 3.33 -6.21 2.60
C PHE A 19 2.92 -7.69 2.46
N GLY A 20 3.88 -8.59 2.28
CA GLY A 20 3.62 -10.02 2.08
C GLY A 20 3.25 -10.40 0.65
N PHE A 21 3.09 -9.42 -0.26
CA PHE A 21 2.72 -9.66 -1.65
C PHE A 21 3.92 -9.99 -2.54
N GLY A 22 4.99 -10.57 -1.98
CA GLY A 22 6.24 -10.89 -2.67
C GLY A 22 6.06 -11.68 -3.97
N THR A 23 5.11 -12.60 -4.01
CA THR A 23 4.78 -13.43 -5.19
C THR A 23 4.05 -12.69 -6.30
N TRP A 24 3.48 -11.51 -6.02
CA TRP A 24 2.78 -10.66 -6.97
C TRP A 24 3.69 -9.61 -7.61
N PHE A 25 4.98 -9.58 -7.25
CA PHE A 25 5.98 -8.71 -7.86
C PHE A 25 7.19 -9.54 -8.28
N SER A 26 7.52 -9.51 -9.58
CA SER A 26 8.66 -10.21 -10.13
C SER A 26 9.97 -9.44 -9.86
N ASN A 27 11.05 -9.90 -10.49
CA ASN A 27 12.33 -9.20 -10.52
C ASN A 27 12.52 -8.42 -11.83
N GLN A 28 11.44 -8.09 -12.56
CA GLN A 28 11.46 -7.27 -13.77
C GLN A 28 11.10 -5.80 -13.50
N GLU A 29 11.70 -4.87 -14.24
CA GLU A 29 11.50 -3.44 -14.02
C GLU A 29 10.05 -3.09 -14.36
N PRO A 30 9.33 -2.33 -13.50
CA PRO A 30 7.96 -1.96 -13.79
C PRO A 30 7.88 -1.03 -15.00
N ASP A 31 6.95 -1.32 -15.89
CA ASP A 31 6.67 -0.50 -17.06
C ASP A 31 5.58 0.52 -16.70
N VAL A 32 5.81 1.79 -17.02
CA VAL A 32 4.80 2.85 -16.86
C VAL A 32 3.81 2.78 -18.03
N LEU A 33 2.54 2.49 -17.75
CA LEU A 33 1.46 2.45 -18.74
C LEU A 33 0.96 3.84 -19.11
N GLY A 34 0.92 4.75 -18.13
CA GLY A 34 0.37 6.08 -18.33
C GLY A 34 0.67 7.02 -17.18
N MET A 35 0.91 8.28 -17.52
CA MET A 35 1.23 9.33 -16.57
C MET A 35 0.52 10.63 -16.97
N THR A 36 -0.27 11.15 -16.06
CA THR A 36 -0.95 12.44 -16.15
C THR A 36 -0.62 13.27 -14.92
N ALA A 37 -1.16 14.50 -14.85
CA ALA A 37 -1.03 15.34 -13.65
C ALA A 37 -1.67 14.73 -12.39
N THR A 38 -2.58 13.78 -12.55
CA THR A 38 -3.39 13.22 -11.45
C THR A 38 -3.49 11.71 -11.45
N SER A 39 -2.74 11.04 -12.31
CA SER A 39 -2.69 9.59 -12.34
C SER A 39 -1.35 9.10 -12.82
N VAL A 40 -0.81 8.10 -12.13
CA VAL A 40 0.33 7.32 -12.61
C VAL A 40 -0.08 5.86 -12.54
N THR A 41 0.03 5.15 -13.65
CA THR A 41 -0.21 3.70 -13.70
C THR A 41 1.05 3.02 -14.19
N ALA A 42 1.49 2.01 -13.44
CA ALA A 42 2.58 1.13 -13.82
C ALA A 42 2.18 -0.33 -13.58
N TYR A 43 2.89 -1.26 -14.22
CA TYR A 43 2.69 -2.68 -14.01
C TYR A 43 4.02 -3.43 -13.95
N ASP A 44 4.04 -4.52 -13.18
CA ASP A 44 5.12 -5.48 -13.21
C ASP A 44 4.95 -6.38 -14.46
N PRO A 45 5.91 -6.45 -15.40
CA PRO A 45 5.72 -7.21 -16.63
C PRO A 45 5.77 -8.74 -16.44
N GLY A 46 6.31 -9.22 -15.31
CA GLY A 46 6.39 -10.64 -15.00
C GLY A 46 5.12 -11.20 -14.36
N THR A 47 4.42 -10.40 -13.55
CA THR A 47 3.18 -10.82 -12.87
C THR A 47 1.93 -10.14 -13.41
N LEU A 48 2.09 -9.05 -14.18
CA LEU A 48 1.04 -8.15 -14.64
C LEU A 48 0.24 -7.51 -13.48
N THR A 49 0.83 -7.43 -12.28
CA THR A 49 0.30 -6.67 -11.15
C THR A 49 0.41 -5.18 -11.44
N THR A 50 -0.68 -4.44 -11.24
CA THR A 50 -0.76 -3.01 -11.53
C THR A 50 -0.69 -2.18 -10.26
N PHE A 51 0.08 -1.11 -10.30
CA PHE A 51 0.07 -0.03 -9.31
C PHE A 51 -0.52 1.22 -9.96
N THR A 52 -1.54 1.81 -9.35
CA THR A 52 -2.13 3.06 -9.80
C THR A 52 -2.17 4.07 -8.67
N ALA A 53 -1.49 5.21 -8.83
CA ALA A 53 -1.64 6.36 -7.96
C ALA A 53 -2.65 7.34 -8.57
N TYR A 54 -3.53 7.88 -7.73
CA TYR A 54 -4.52 8.89 -8.05
C TYR A 54 -4.22 10.15 -7.24
N GLY A 55 -4.35 11.30 -7.88
CA GLY A 55 -4.06 12.59 -7.28
C GLY A 55 -5.09 13.65 -7.64
N ASN A 56 -4.95 14.79 -6.97
CA ASN A 56 -5.87 15.90 -7.07
C ASN A 56 -5.32 16.97 -8.03
N THR A 57 -6.18 17.47 -8.92
CA THR A 57 -5.80 18.48 -9.93
C THR A 57 -5.50 19.86 -9.32
N LEU A 58 -5.93 20.12 -8.09
CA LEU A 58 -5.77 21.41 -7.40
C LEU A 58 -4.52 21.44 -6.52
N THR A 59 -4.21 20.35 -5.83
CA THR A 59 -3.05 20.28 -4.92
C THR A 59 -1.82 19.67 -5.57
N TYR A 60 -1.99 18.97 -6.69
CA TYR A 60 -0.93 18.18 -7.35
C TYR A 60 -0.30 17.13 -6.42
N GLU A 61 -1.02 16.74 -5.38
CA GLU A 61 -0.66 15.66 -4.47
C GLU A 61 -1.43 14.38 -4.85
N PHE A 62 -0.77 13.24 -4.72
CA PHE A 62 -1.40 11.94 -4.80
C PHE A 62 -2.00 11.60 -3.44
N ASP A 63 -3.31 11.37 -3.44
CA ASP A 63 -4.10 11.12 -2.23
C ASP A 63 -4.51 9.66 -2.07
N ARG A 64 -4.28 8.84 -3.10
CA ARG A 64 -4.64 7.44 -3.11
C ARG A 64 -3.71 6.64 -4.00
N PHE A 65 -3.42 5.41 -3.62
CA PHE A 65 -2.89 4.42 -4.55
C PHE A 65 -3.59 3.07 -4.39
N VAL A 66 -3.63 2.32 -5.48
CA VAL A 66 -4.30 1.03 -5.59
C VAL A 66 -3.34 0.05 -6.24
N ILE A 67 -3.26 -1.15 -5.66
CA ILE A 67 -2.49 -2.28 -6.19
C ILE A 67 -3.45 -3.43 -6.47
N GLU A 68 -3.46 -3.91 -7.71
CA GLU A 68 -4.31 -5.00 -8.15
C GLU A 68 -3.50 -6.06 -8.89
N THR A 69 -3.92 -7.31 -8.77
CA THR A 69 -3.39 -8.42 -9.56
C THR A 69 -3.80 -8.29 -11.03
N ASN A 70 -3.20 -9.12 -11.89
CA ASN A 70 -3.57 -9.23 -13.29
C ASN A 70 -5.04 -9.63 -13.55
N GLN A 71 -5.71 -10.19 -12.54
CA GLN A 71 -7.14 -10.55 -12.57
C GLN A 71 -8.02 -9.48 -11.93
N ARG A 72 -7.48 -8.29 -11.62
CA ARG A 72 -8.17 -7.19 -10.90
C ARG A 72 -8.61 -7.57 -9.49
N ALA A 73 -7.98 -8.58 -8.88
CA ALA A 73 -8.14 -8.81 -7.46
C ALA A 73 -7.36 -7.73 -6.70
N LEU A 74 -8.03 -7.07 -5.76
CA LEU A 74 -7.41 -6.07 -4.91
C LEU A 74 -6.31 -6.72 -4.05
N LEU A 75 -5.14 -6.07 -4.02
CA LEU A 75 -4.11 -6.32 -3.01
C LEU A 75 -4.17 -5.22 -1.94
N ILE A 76 -4.10 -3.95 -2.37
CA ILE A 76 -4.11 -2.77 -1.49
C ILE A 76 -4.91 -1.66 -2.13
N ASP A 77 -5.79 -1.01 -1.37
CA ASP A 77 -6.32 0.33 -1.67
C ASP A 77 -6.02 1.23 -0.48
N TRP A 78 -5.12 2.19 -0.68
CA TRP A 78 -4.70 3.12 0.36
C TRP A 78 -5.08 4.53 -0.03
N SER A 79 -5.98 5.15 0.73
CA SER A 79 -6.50 6.50 0.51
C SER A 79 -6.23 7.44 1.67
N GLY A 80 -6.30 8.76 1.43
CA GLY A 80 -5.99 9.78 2.44
C GLY A 80 -4.50 9.90 2.72
N VAL A 81 -3.64 9.48 1.78
CA VAL A 81 -2.20 9.69 1.83
C VAL A 81 -1.86 11.07 1.25
N PHE A 82 -0.63 11.55 1.46
CA PHE A 82 -0.16 12.82 0.89
C PHE A 82 1.23 12.60 0.30
N ILE A 83 1.28 12.18 -0.96
CA ILE A 83 2.51 11.75 -1.64
C ILE A 83 2.73 12.64 -2.87
N ASN A 84 3.92 13.19 -3.05
CA ASN A 84 4.23 13.96 -4.25
C ASN A 84 4.58 13.05 -5.45
N GLN A 85 4.58 13.62 -6.65
CA GLN A 85 4.87 12.86 -7.88
C GLN A 85 6.26 12.20 -7.88
N ALA A 86 7.27 12.83 -7.29
CA ALA A 86 8.62 12.27 -7.22
C ALA A 86 8.67 11.00 -6.35
N MET A 87 7.94 10.98 -5.24
CA MET A 87 7.79 9.81 -4.36
C MET A 87 6.99 8.70 -5.04
N VAL A 88 5.92 9.02 -5.78
CA VAL A 88 5.19 8.02 -6.57
C VAL A 88 6.11 7.37 -7.61
N LEU A 89 6.89 8.18 -8.33
CA LEU A 89 7.83 7.66 -9.32
C LEU A 89 8.97 6.87 -8.67
N SER A 90 9.47 7.31 -7.52
CA SER A 90 10.55 6.59 -6.80
C SER A 90 10.08 5.21 -6.37
N VAL A 91 8.83 5.07 -5.94
CA VAL A 91 8.21 3.79 -5.56
C VAL A 91 8.02 2.87 -6.77
N ILE A 92 7.58 3.43 -7.89
CA ILE A 92 7.38 2.67 -9.14
C ILE A 92 8.72 2.23 -9.76
N THR A 93 9.75 3.07 -9.73
CA THR A 93 11.00 2.84 -10.50
C THR A 93 12.12 2.19 -9.68
N ASN A 94 12.16 2.42 -8.37
CA ASN A 94 13.24 1.95 -7.50
C ASN A 94 12.66 0.97 -6.47
N ARG A 95 12.65 -0.31 -6.87
CA ARG A 95 12.18 -1.46 -6.08
C ARG A 95 12.50 -1.35 -4.59
N GLY A 96 11.53 -1.72 -3.74
CA GLY A 96 11.73 -2.16 -2.35
C GLY A 96 12.22 -1.11 -1.36
N ALA A 97 13.35 -0.44 -1.63
CA ALA A 97 13.94 0.58 -0.76
C ALA A 97 12.99 1.79 -0.60
N ASN A 98 12.44 2.31 -1.69
CA ASN A 98 11.47 3.40 -1.61
C ASN A 98 10.09 2.96 -1.11
N PHE A 99 9.73 1.69 -1.29
CA PHE A 99 8.48 1.15 -0.76
C PHE A 99 8.52 1.07 0.76
N ALA A 100 9.59 0.50 1.32
CA ALA A 100 9.76 0.43 2.76
C ALA A 100 9.88 1.82 3.40
N GLU A 101 10.62 2.74 2.78
CA GLU A 101 10.74 4.13 3.26
C GLU A 101 9.40 4.87 3.18
N LEU A 102 8.67 4.77 2.06
CA LEU A 102 7.36 5.38 1.90
C LEU A 102 6.39 4.84 2.95
N PHE A 103 6.25 3.51 3.05
CA PHE A 103 5.31 2.89 3.97
C PHE A 103 5.66 3.21 5.42
N THR A 104 6.94 3.18 5.77
CA THR A 104 7.39 3.59 7.11
C THR A 104 7.00 5.04 7.40
N ALA A 105 7.10 5.94 6.43
CA ALA A 105 6.72 7.34 6.60
C ALA A 105 5.20 7.55 6.68
N LEU A 106 4.42 6.84 5.85
CA LEU A 106 2.97 6.97 5.81
C LEU A 106 2.31 6.42 7.08
N LEU A 107 2.79 5.27 7.57
CA LEU A 107 2.30 4.60 8.78
C LEU A 107 2.72 5.30 10.10
N ARG A 108 3.16 6.56 10.08
CA ARG A 108 3.46 7.32 11.33
C ARG A 108 2.29 8.19 11.79
N ASN A 109 1.20 8.18 11.03
CA ASN A 109 0.02 8.98 11.29
C ASN A 109 -1.12 8.06 11.72
N ASP A 110 -2.18 8.65 12.25
CA ASP A 110 -3.40 7.90 12.55
C ASP A 110 -3.94 7.23 11.28
N ASP A 111 -4.05 5.91 11.31
CA ASP A 111 -4.50 5.10 10.17
C ASP A 111 -5.67 4.19 10.55
N THR A 112 -6.59 4.02 9.61
CA THR A 112 -7.53 2.90 9.66
C THR A 112 -7.00 1.80 8.75
N VAL A 113 -6.75 0.62 9.29
CA VAL A 113 -6.34 -0.56 8.54
C VAL A 113 -7.45 -1.59 8.58
N ASN A 114 -8.04 -1.85 7.43
CA ASN A 114 -8.96 -2.94 7.22
C ASN A 114 -8.23 -4.06 6.46
N GLY A 115 -8.13 -5.22 7.10
CA GLY A 115 -7.87 -6.49 6.45
C GLY A 115 -8.97 -6.85 5.45
N GLY A 116 -8.80 -8.00 4.82
CA GLY A 116 -9.75 -8.52 3.85
C GLY A 116 -10.37 -9.83 4.29
N THR A 117 -10.37 -10.81 3.39
CA THR A 117 -10.86 -12.17 3.69
C THR A 117 -9.74 -13.19 3.86
N GLY A 118 -8.48 -12.76 3.69
CA GLY A 118 -7.28 -13.55 3.93
C GLY A 118 -6.87 -13.50 5.41
N GLY A 119 -6.03 -14.43 5.87
CA GLY A 119 -5.46 -14.35 7.22
C GLY A 119 -4.35 -13.31 7.27
N ASP A 120 -4.68 -12.09 7.68
CA ASP A 120 -3.81 -10.93 7.58
C ASP A 120 -2.95 -10.74 8.84
N THR A 121 -1.72 -10.27 8.66
CA THR A 121 -0.91 -9.70 9.76
C THR A 121 -0.95 -8.19 9.64
N LEU A 122 -1.77 -7.55 10.48
CA LEU A 122 -1.96 -6.10 10.50
C LEU A 122 -1.19 -5.51 11.68
N ALA A 123 -0.43 -4.45 11.42
CA ALA A 123 0.39 -3.81 12.43
C ALA A 123 0.17 -2.30 12.42
N ALA A 124 -0.35 -1.78 13.52
CA ALA A 124 -0.36 -0.37 13.85
C ALA A 124 1.06 0.10 14.19
N ARG A 125 1.32 1.39 13.98
CA ARG A 125 2.63 2.01 14.16
C ARG A 125 2.48 3.26 15.03
N GLU A 126 3.16 4.36 14.71
CA GLU A 126 2.97 5.59 15.47
C GLU A 126 1.61 6.20 15.10
N GLY A 127 0.85 6.69 16.08
CA GLY A 127 -0.49 7.26 15.84
C GLY A 127 -1.59 6.48 16.57
N ASN A 128 -2.80 7.04 16.50
CA ASN A 128 -4.02 6.42 17.01
C ASN A 128 -4.69 5.59 15.92
N ASP A 129 -4.20 4.37 15.74
CA ASP A 129 -4.64 3.50 14.66
C ASP A 129 -5.90 2.69 15.02
N THR A 130 -6.67 2.34 14.00
CA THR A 130 -7.78 1.37 14.09
C THR A 130 -7.50 0.19 13.19
N LEU A 131 -7.33 -1.00 13.76
CA LEU A 131 -7.12 -2.24 13.00
C LEU A 131 -8.40 -3.10 13.00
N ARG A 132 -8.79 -3.59 11.82
CA ARG A 132 -9.90 -4.53 11.63
C ARG A 132 -9.46 -5.70 10.76
N GLY A 133 -9.36 -6.91 11.29
CA GLY A 133 -8.95 -8.08 10.51
C GLY A 133 -9.96 -8.51 9.45
N HIS A 134 -11.26 -8.36 9.76
CA HIS A 134 -12.37 -8.88 8.95
C HIS A 134 -12.42 -10.41 8.89
N GLY A 135 -12.34 -11.02 7.71
CA GLY A 135 -12.47 -12.47 7.56
C GLY A 135 -11.09 -13.13 7.44
N GLY A 136 -10.93 -14.32 8.02
CA GLY A 136 -9.63 -14.99 8.05
C GLY A 136 -9.15 -15.20 9.49
N ASN A 137 -7.94 -15.73 9.63
CA ASN A 137 -7.27 -15.83 10.92
C ASN A 137 -6.22 -14.72 11.01
N ASP A 138 -6.62 -13.58 11.56
CA ASP A 138 -5.81 -12.37 11.56
C ASP A 138 -4.94 -12.24 12.81
N HIS A 139 -3.78 -11.61 12.65
CA HIS A 139 -2.93 -11.17 13.72
C HIS A 139 -2.91 -9.64 13.74
N LEU A 140 -3.55 -9.04 14.75
CA LEU A 140 -3.60 -7.59 14.93
C LEU A 140 -2.58 -7.17 15.98
N ILE A 141 -1.58 -6.41 15.56
CA ILE A 141 -0.50 -5.90 16.40
C ILE A 141 -0.75 -4.41 16.59
N GLY A 142 -1.18 -4.00 17.78
CA GLY A 142 -1.35 -2.59 18.12
C GLY A 142 -0.02 -1.82 18.11
N ALA A 143 -0.10 -0.50 18.06
CA ALA A 143 1.04 0.37 18.30
C ALA A 143 1.67 0.02 19.66
N SER A 144 3.00 -0.13 19.72
CA SER A 144 3.73 -0.10 20.99
C SER A 144 3.63 1.33 21.55
N GLY A 145 2.54 1.60 22.27
CA GLY A 145 2.14 2.96 22.65
C GLY A 145 0.90 2.99 23.54
N LEU A 146 0.75 2.00 24.41
CA LEU A 146 0.03 2.08 25.68
C LEU A 146 0.66 1.00 26.55
N ASP A 147 1.82 1.34 27.14
CA ASP A 147 2.22 0.71 28.39
C ASP A 147 1.04 0.86 29.38
N ALA A 148 0.82 -0.22 30.14
CA ALA A 148 -0.30 -0.40 31.08
C ALA A 148 -0.54 0.77 32.05
#